data_AF-A0A7X1LZP3-F1
#
_entry.id   AF-A0A7X1LZP3-F1
#
_cell.length_a   1.000
_cell.length_b   1.000
_cell.length_c   1.000
_cell.angle_alpha   90.00
_cell.angle_beta   90.00
_cell.angle_gamma   90.00
#
_symmetry.space_group_name_H-M   'P 1'
#
loop_
_entity.id
_entity.type
_entity.pdbx_description
1 polymer ?
#
loop_
_entity_poly.entity_id
_entity_poly.type
_entity_poly.pdbx_seq_one_letter_code
_entity_poly.pdbx_strand_id
1 'polypeptide(L)' 'MHYPADKETLVEHAKKKGADKTTLEALGNMPKKEYDSPAAVTEAVTKKK' A
#
# COMPACT_ATOMS: atom_id res chain seq x y z
N MET A 1 12.68 -8.37 5.13
CA MET A 1 12.12 -7.78 3.89
C MET A 1 11.47 -8.92 3.15
N HIS A 2 10.16 -9.12 3.32
CA HIS A 2 9.43 -10.19 2.63
C HIS A 2 8.37 -9.53 1.77
N TYR A 3 8.76 -9.30 0.52
CA TYR A 3 7.88 -9.17 -0.61
C TYR A 3 7.83 -10.53 -1.31
N PRO A 4 6.74 -10.87 -2.00
CA PRO A 4 5.53 -10.08 -2.22
C PRO A 4 4.66 -9.91 -0.96
N ALA A 5 3.95 -8.78 -0.87
CA ALA A 5 2.94 -8.51 0.14
C ALA A 5 1.64 -8.06 -0.51
N ASP A 6 0.52 -8.57 -0.01
CA ASP A 6 -0.80 -8.18 -0.48
C ASP A 6 -1.15 -6.74 -0.07
N LYS A 7 -2.05 -6.13 -0.85
CA LYS A 7 -2.67 -4.84 -0.50
C LYS A 7 -3.16 -4.82 0.96
N GLU A 8 -3.81 -5.89 1.41
CA GLU A 8 -4.39 -5.97 2.75
C GLU A 8 -3.29 -5.97 3.82
N THR A 9 -2.23 -6.76 3.63
CA THR A 9 -1.05 -6.77 4.50
C THR A 9 -0.37 -5.40 4.53
N LEU A 10 -0.27 -4.72 3.40
CA LEU A 10 0.29 -3.37 3.31
C LEU A 10 -0.55 -2.33 4.07
N VAL A 11 -1.87 -2.37 3.92
CA VAL A 11 -2.81 -1.50 4.65
C VAL A 11 -2.71 -1.78 6.15
N GLU A 12 -2.72 -3.04 6.57
CA GLU A 12 -2.56 -3.43 7.98
C GLU A 12 -1.23 -2.96 8.56
N HIS A 13 -0.14 -3.18 7.83
CA HIS A 13 1.19 -2.81 8.28
C HIS A 13 1.35 -1.29 8.35
N ALA A 14 0.82 -0.56 7.37
CA ALA A 14 0.78 0.90 7.38
C ALA A 14 -0.07 1.44 8.54
N LYS A 15 -1.25 0.85 8.78
CA LYS A 15 -2.13 1.22 9.89
C LYS A 15 -1.45 1.00 11.24
N LYS A 16 -0.77 -0.13 11.40
CA LYS A 16 -0.02 -0.48 12.61
C LYS A 16 1.20 0.43 12.83
N LYS A 17 1.78 0.96 11.75
CA LYS A 17 2.85 1.97 11.80
C LYS A 17 2.36 3.40 12.07
N GLY A 18 1.04 3.63 12.12
CA GLY A 18 0.48 4.97 12.29
C GLY A 18 0.44 5.80 11.01
N ALA A 19 0.32 5.16 9.84
CA ALA A 19 0.13 5.88 8.59
C ALA A 19 -1.19 6.68 8.60
N ASP A 20 -1.15 7.87 8.04
CA ASP A 20 -2.31 8.76 7.93
C ASP A 20 -3.46 8.12 7.16
N LYS A 21 -4.69 8.57 7.48
CA LYS A 21 -5.92 8.13 6.80
C LYS A 21 -5.82 8.25 5.28
N THR A 22 -5.24 9.33 4.75
CA THR A 22 -5.06 9.51 3.30
C THR A 22 -4.19 8.41 2.69
N THR A 23 -3.16 7.96 3.41
CA THR A 23 -2.27 6.87 2.99
C THR A 23 -3.01 5.54 3.06
N LEU A 24 -3.76 5.28 4.13
CA LEU A 24 -4.57 4.06 4.29
C LEU A 24 -5.69 3.98 3.25
N GLU A 25 -6.35 5.09 2.92
CA GLU A 25 -7.37 5.14 1.88
C GLU A 25 -6.78 4.98 0.49
N ALA A 26 -5.62 5.58 0.23
CA ALA A 26 -4.94 5.42 -1.04
C ALA A 26 -4.50 3.95 -1.23
N LEU A 27 -3.88 3.34 -0.21
CA LEU A 27 -3.58 1.90 -0.15
C LEU A 27 -4.84 1.04 -0.29
N GLY A 28 -5.94 1.42 0.37
CA GLY A 28 -7.24 0.76 0.32
C GLY A 28 -8.00 0.93 -1.01
N ASN A 29 -7.68 1.93 -1.82
CA ASN A 29 -8.21 2.12 -3.18
C ASN A 29 -7.36 1.45 -4.26
N MET A 30 -6.18 0.94 -3.92
CA MET A 30 -5.33 0.28 -4.88
C MET A 30 -5.95 -0.99 -5.47
N PRO A 31 -5.58 -1.40 -6.68
CA PRO A 31 -5.91 -2.73 -7.18
C PRO A 31 -5.40 -3.82 -6.22
N LYS A 32 -6.24 -4.83 -5.99
CA LYS A 32 -5.85 -6.05 -5.25
C LYS A 32 -4.87 -6.83 -6.12
N LYS A 33 -3.59 -6.51 -6.02
CA LYS A 33 -2.47 -7.21 -6.64
C LYS A 33 -1.36 -7.40 -5.61
N GLU A 34 -0.50 -8.37 -5.84
CA GLU A 34 0.71 -8.55 -5.06
C GLU A 34 1.69 -7.42 -5.37
N TYR A 35 2.17 -6.74 -4.33
CA TYR A 35 3.18 -5.71 -4.44
C TYR A 35 4.51 -6.34 -4.07
N ASP A 36 5.43 -6.38 -5.03
CA ASP A 36 6.75 -6.99 -4.82
C ASP A 36 7.78 -5.98 -4.26
N SER A 37 7.41 -4.71 -4.13
CA SER A 37 8.34 -3.65 -3.71
C SER A 37 7.62 -2.44 -3.15
N PRO A 38 8.28 -1.66 -2.26
CA PRO A 38 7.73 -0.40 -1.77
C PRO A 38 7.53 0.59 -2.94
N ALA A 39 8.36 0.51 -3.98
CA ALA A 39 8.20 1.28 -5.21
C ALA A 39 6.86 0.98 -5.90
N ALA A 40 6.43 -0.28 -5.97
CA ALA A 40 5.15 -0.66 -6.57
C ALA A 40 3.95 -0.09 -5.78
N VAL A 41 4.10 0.00 -4.46
CA VAL A 41 3.12 0.63 -3.57
C VAL A 41 3.09 2.13 -3.81
N THR A 42 4.26 2.79 -3.78
CA THR A 42 4.39 4.23 -4.05
C THR A 42 3.82 4.58 -5.42
N GLU A 43 4.12 3.81 -6.46
CA GLU A 43 3.60 4.01 -7.81
C GLU A 43 2.07 3.88 -7.88
N ALA A 44 1.49 2.96 -7.10
CA ALA A 44 0.04 2.79 -7.04
C ALA A 44 -0.66 3.92 -6.26
N VAL A 45 -0.03 4.55 -5.26
CA VAL A 45 -0.62 5.73 -4.56
C VAL A 45 -0.42 7.01 -5.36
N THR A 46 0.71 7.17 -6.07
CA THR A 46 1.04 8.42 -6.77
C THR A 46 0.35 8.57 -8.13
N LYS A 47 -0.16 7.50 -8.74
CA LYS A 47 -0.82 7.57 -10.05
C LYS A 47 -2.21 8.25 -10.07
N LYS A 48 -2.64 8.88 -8.97
CA LYS A 48 -3.73 9.86 -9.00
C LYS A 48 -3.22 11.17 -9.62
N LYS A 49 -3.33 11.31 -10.94
CA LYS A 49 -3.23 12.60 -11.64
C LYS A 49 -4.49 12.81 -12.47
#